data_AF-A0A812LIX2-F1
#
_entry.id   AF-A0A812LIX2-F1
#
_cell.length_a   1.000
_cell.length_b   1.000
_cell.length_c   1.000
_cell.angle_alpha   90.00
_cell.angle_beta   90.00
_cell.angle_gamma   90.00
#
_symmetry.space_group_name_H-M   'P 1'
#
loop_
_entity.id
_entity.type
_entity.pdbx_description
1 polymer ?
#
loop_
_entity_poly.entity_id
_entity_poly.type
_entity_poly.pdbx_seq_one_letter_code
_entity_poly.pdbx_strand_id
1 'polypeptide(L)'
;MHLDPPKVCGHPDTLDPFAATPVGCPTISDMYGQEYCSSVLTCMFTIFRCMIGDCTSTGGRSLTAIWSDGYGWPFYLFYSFCMVCTIFGMFNIITGIFVEATMNGLKEQEIHRKYAQAYESNYMTEQLAKLVLCISEKVRKARQGGESFGAMMRRGFSSNSFRSDESPSPTSSTDQMEQELFLTEEEFLQAIRNSDVRMILDDLDVYVEPRPGVFEAFETQDDGTVSMSELVAGLMSFRGELQKVDVLTTKKVVGDVRKQLSELQSAHQVFMSQMPQLMEQMEDRISTASTTLRPSSDPRRLVVAVPRKRNQKW
;
A
#
# COMPACT_ATOMS: atom_id res chain seq x y z
N MET A 1 -30.23 -25.37 83.57
CA MET A 1 -30.08 -24.27 82.58
C MET A 1 -31.17 -24.44 81.55
N HIS A 2 -32.29 -23.73 81.72
CA HIS A 2 -33.28 -23.61 80.65
C HIS A 2 -32.66 -22.70 79.59
N LEU A 3 -32.27 -23.27 78.45
CA LEU A 3 -31.96 -22.50 77.25
C LEU A 3 -33.31 -22.05 76.70
N ASP A 4 -33.62 -20.77 76.85
CA ASP A 4 -34.76 -20.17 76.16
C ASP A 4 -34.61 -20.43 74.65
N PRO A 5 -35.70 -20.72 73.92
CA PRO A 5 -35.64 -20.89 72.48
C PRO A 5 -35.07 -19.63 71.83
N PRO A 6 -34.22 -19.76 70.78
CA PRO A 6 -33.63 -18.60 70.13
C PRO A 6 -34.75 -17.67 69.65
N LYS A 7 -34.78 -16.45 70.19
CA LYS A 7 -35.71 -15.41 69.76
C LYS A 7 -35.44 -15.14 68.28
N VAL A 8 -36.45 -15.33 67.45
CA VAL A 8 -36.37 -15.07 66.01
C VAL A 8 -36.41 -13.55 65.82
N CYS A 9 -35.23 -12.93 65.83
CA CYS A 9 -35.04 -11.58 65.33
C CYS A 9 -35.23 -11.66 63.81
N GLY A 10 -36.34 -11.14 63.28
CA GLY A 10 -36.69 -11.24 61.86
C GLY A 10 -35.60 -10.72 60.90
N HIS A 11 -35.80 -10.88 59.59
CA HIS A 11 -34.82 -10.49 58.58
C HIS A 11 -34.41 -9.00 58.69
N PRO A 12 -33.11 -8.65 58.65
CA PRO A 12 -32.67 -7.29 58.95
C PRO A 12 -33.19 -6.24 57.95
N ASP A 13 -33.45 -6.61 56.69
CA ASP A 13 -34.09 -5.73 55.71
C ASP A 13 -35.56 -5.38 56.04
N THR A 14 -36.24 -6.16 56.87
CA THR A 14 -37.64 -5.89 57.26
C THR A 14 -37.76 -4.95 58.45
N LEU A 15 -36.66 -4.71 59.16
CA LEU A 15 -36.62 -3.81 60.31
C LEU A 15 -36.46 -2.36 59.85
N ASP A 16 -37.16 -1.44 60.54
CA ASP A 16 -37.00 0.00 60.34
C ASP A 16 -35.61 0.41 60.88
N PRO A 17 -34.72 0.98 60.05
CA PRO A 17 -33.37 1.36 60.47
C PRO A 17 -33.35 2.45 61.55
N PHE A 18 -34.45 3.21 61.72
CA PHE A 18 -34.56 4.25 62.74
C PHE A 18 -35.24 3.76 64.03
N ALA A 19 -35.84 2.58 64.02
CA ALA A 19 -36.45 2.00 65.20
C ALA A 19 -35.41 1.29 66.05
N ALA A 20 -35.54 1.39 67.38
CA ALA A 20 -34.74 0.59 68.29
C ALA A 20 -35.01 -0.91 68.03
N THR A 21 -33.94 -1.72 68.02
CA THR A 21 -34.09 -3.16 67.85
C THR A 21 -34.91 -3.77 68.99
N PRO A 22 -35.70 -4.82 68.72
CA PRO A 22 -36.47 -5.49 69.77
C PRO A 22 -35.58 -5.95 70.93
N VAL A 23 -36.09 -5.86 72.17
CA VAL A 23 -35.34 -6.21 73.37
C VAL A 23 -34.84 -7.66 73.30
N GLY A 24 -33.51 -7.82 73.28
CA GLY A 24 -32.83 -9.11 73.19
C GLY A 24 -32.35 -9.50 71.79
N CYS A 25 -32.51 -8.62 70.78
CA CYS A 25 -31.88 -8.77 69.47
C CYS A 25 -30.55 -8.00 69.39
N PRO A 26 -29.54 -8.53 68.65
CA PRO A 26 -28.31 -7.80 68.38
C PRO A 26 -28.59 -6.54 67.54
N THR A 27 -27.60 -5.65 67.43
CA THR A 27 -27.74 -4.44 66.62
C THR A 27 -27.94 -4.80 65.14
N ILE A 28 -28.59 -3.93 64.37
CA ILE A 28 -28.81 -4.17 62.93
C ILE A 28 -27.47 -4.41 62.22
N SER A 29 -26.42 -3.64 62.56
CA SER A 29 -25.07 -3.82 62.03
C SER A 29 -24.47 -5.22 62.32
N ASP A 30 -24.71 -5.77 63.50
CA ASP A 30 -24.24 -7.11 63.87
C ASP A 30 -24.97 -8.20 63.08
N MET A 31 -26.28 -8.03 62.82
CA MET A 31 -27.06 -8.96 62.00
C MET A 31 -26.54 -9.00 60.56
N TYR A 32 -26.29 -7.84 59.95
CA TYR A 32 -25.66 -7.76 58.62
C TYR A 32 -24.23 -8.32 58.65
N GLY A 33 -23.48 -8.09 59.73
CA GLY A 33 -22.15 -8.66 59.92
C GLY A 33 -22.18 -10.19 59.92
N GLN A 34 -23.15 -10.81 60.60
CA GLN A 34 -23.32 -12.26 60.59
C GLN A 34 -23.76 -12.78 59.22
N GLU A 35 -24.65 -12.09 58.51
CA GLU A 35 -25.13 -12.53 57.21
C GLU A 35 -24.02 -12.48 56.15
N TYR A 36 -23.35 -11.34 56.02
CA TYR A 36 -22.37 -11.09 54.96
C TYR A 36 -20.93 -11.45 55.33
N CYS A 37 -20.63 -11.60 56.62
CA CYS A 37 -19.31 -12.00 57.15
C CYS A 37 -19.40 -13.19 58.13
N SER A 38 -20.35 -14.12 57.93
CA SER A 38 -20.42 -15.41 58.66
C SER A 38 -19.17 -16.27 58.48
N SER A 39 -18.59 -16.25 57.29
CA SER A 39 -17.38 -16.99 56.93
C SER A 39 -16.37 -16.06 56.25
N VAL A 40 -15.09 -16.44 56.29
CA VAL A 40 -14.02 -15.70 55.62
C VAL A 40 -14.31 -15.53 54.13
N LEU A 41 -14.79 -16.60 53.46
CA LEU A 41 -15.10 -16.56 52.02
C LEU A 41 -16.28 -15.62 51.72
N THR A 42 -17.34 -15.66 52.53
CA THR A 42 -18.51 -14.77 52.39
C THR A 42 -18.11 -13.31 52.59
N CYS A 43 -17.26 -13.05 53.59
CA CYS A 43 -16.78 -11.70 53.88
C CYS A 43 -15.87 -11.18 52.76
N MET A 44 -14.95 -12.01 52.26
CA MET A 44 -14.11 -11.68 51.10
C MET A 44 -14.94 -11.39 49.85
N PHE A 45 -15.98 -12.20 49.57
CA PHE A 45 -16.88 -11.97 48.45
C PHE A 45 -17.65 -10.65 48.59
N THR A 46 -18.15 -10.36 49.78
CA THR A 46 -18.86 -9.09 50.06
C THR A 46 -17.92 -7.89 49.86
N ILE A 47 -16.69 -7.96 50.35
CA ILE A 47 -15.67 -6.92 50.14
C ILE A 47 -15.37 -6.75 48.65
N PHE A 48 -15.16 -7.85 47.92
CA PHE A 48 -14.92 -7.82 46.47
C PHE A 48 -16.08 -7.17 45.70
N ARG A 49 -17.32 -7.53 46.02
CA ARG A 49 -18.53 -6.94 45.42
C ARG A 49 -18.60 -5.43 45.69
N CYS A 50 -18.27 -5.05 46.92
CA CYS A 50 -18.16 -3.66 47.32
C CYS A 50 -17.07 -2.89 46.56
N MET A 51 -15.89 -3.49 46.35
CA MET A 51 -14.79 -2.92 45.57
C MET A 51 -15.17 -2.68 44.10
N ILE A 52 -16.04 -3.52 43.53
CA ILE A 52 -16.58 -3.36 42.17
C ILE A 52 -17.66 -2.27 42.09
N GLY A 53 -18.16 -1.80 43.24
CA GLY A 53 -19.16 -0.75 43.34
C GLY A 53 -20.55 -1.21 43.74
N ASP A 54 -20.74 -2.51 44.04
CA ASP A 54 -22.00 -3.05 44.54
C ASP A 54 -21.91 -3.41 46.03
N CYS A 55 -22.36 -2.47 46.86
CA CYS A 55 -22.48 -2.62 48.32
C CYS A 55 -23.94 -2.63 48.77
N THR A 56 -24.83 -3.36 48.08
CA THR A 56 -26.27 -3.38 48.41
C THR A 56 -26.70 -4.69 49.10
N SER A 57 -27.56 -4.63 50.11
CA SER A 57 -28.16 -5.83 50.71
C SER A 57 -29.10 -6.53 49.71
N THR A 58 -29.60 -7.71 50.07
CA THR A 58 -30.66 -8.39 49.30
C THR A 58 -31.95 -7.55 49.23
N GLY A 59 -32.23 -6.74 50.25
CA GLY A 59 -33.27 -5.71 50.25
C GLY A 59 -32.90 -4.38 49.58
N GLY A 60 -31.75 -4.27 48.92
CA GLY A 60 -31.30 -3.07 48.20
C GLY A 60 -30.79 -1.93 49.09
N ARG A 61 -30.57 -2.19 50.38
CA ARG A 61 -30.05 -1.18 51.31
C ARG A 61 -28.53 -1.07 51.19
N SER A 62 -27.98 0.14 51.33
CA SER A 62 -26.53 0.33 51.29
C SER A 62 -25.86 -0.26 52.53
N LEU A 63 -25.04 -1.30 52.37
CA LEU A 63 -24.25 -1.92 53.44
C LEU A 63 -23.31 -0.91 54.10
N THR A 64 -22.75 0.02 53.31
CA THR A 64 -21.85 1.06 53.81
C THR A 64 -22.55 2.03 54.75
N ALA A 65 -23.82 2.38 54.46
CA ALA A 65 -24.62 3.24 55.33
C ALA A 65 -24.98 2.53 56.65
N ILE A 66 -25.35 1.25 56.56
CA ILE A 66 -25.71 0.45 57.75
C ILE A 66 -24.50 0.25 58.68
N TRP A 67 -23.33 -0.06 58.13
CA TRP A 67 -22.13 -0.23 58.95
C TRP A 67 -21.59 1.09 59.49
N SER A 68 -21.70 2.19 58.76
CA SER A 68 -21.29 3.49 59.28
C SER A 68 -22.15 3.97 60.45
N ASP A 69 -23.44 3.63 60.47
CA ASP A 69 -24.33 3.97 61.58
C ASP A 69 -23.93 3.20 62.86
N GLY A 70 -23.43 1.98 62.72
CA GLY A 70 -22.96 1.16 63.85
C GLY A 70 -21.55 1.52 64.35
N TYR A 71 -20.59 1.70 63.45
CA TYR A 71 -19.18 1.93 63.79
C TYR A 71 -18.78 3.42 63.88
N GLY A 72 -19.65 4.33 63.42
CA GLY A 72 -19.44 5.76 63.44
C GLY A 72 -18.48 6.29 62.36
N TRP A 73 -18.05 7.53 62.53
CA TRP A 73 -17.23 8.26 61.54
C TRP A 73 -15.88 7.62 61.15
N PRO A 74 -15.14 6.88 62.00
CA PRO A 74 -13.87 6.28 61.60
C PRO A 74 -14.03 5.25 60.47
N PHE A 75 -15.18 4.56 60.45
CA PHE A 75 -15.50 3.61 59.39
C PHE A 75 -15.59 4.29 58.03
N TYR A 76 -16.25 5.46 57.95
CA TYR A 76 -16.35 6.21 56.69
C TYR A 76 -14.99 6.60 56.12
N LEU A 77 -14.07 7.07 56.95
CA LEU A 77 -12.74 7.47 56.49
C LEU A 77 -11.93 6.27 56.01
N PHE A 78 -11.94 5.19 56.77
CA PHE A 78 -11.25 3.96 56.39
C PHE A 78 -11.81 3.38 55.09
N TYR A 79 -13.13 3.24 55.01
CA TYR A 79 -13.82 2.74 53.81
C TYR A 79 -13.53 3.63 52.59
N SER A 80 -13.66 4.95 52.72
CA SER A 80 -13.39 5.89 51.63
C SER A 80 -11.94 5.82 51.16
N PHE A 81 -10.98 5.74 52.07
CA PHE A 81 -9.58 5.59 51.74
C PHE A 81 -9.30 4.27 51.00
N CYS A 82 -9.81 3.14 51.51
CA CYS A 82 -9.68 1.84 50.86
C CYS A 82 -10.31 1.81 49.47
N MET A 83 -11.46 2.45 49.29
CA MET A 83 -12.13 2.56 47.99
C MET A 83 -11.31 3.40 47.00
N VAL A 84 -10.76 4.54 47.42
CA VAL A 84 -9.87 5.37 46.59
C VAL A 84 -8.62 4.60 46.19
N CYS A 85 -7.95 3.94 47.14
CA CYS A 85 -6.77 3.13 46.85
C CYS A 85 -7.08 1.95 45.92
N THR A 86 -8.24 1.32 46.06
CA THR A 86 -8.65 0.22 45.18
C THR A 86 -8.96 0.73 43.78
N ILE A 87 -9.80 1.75 43.67
CA ILE A 87 -10.25 2.28 42.38
C ILE A 87 -9.06 2.84 41.60
N PHE A 88 -8.24 3.69 42.23
CA PHE A 88 -7.09 4.29 41.54
C PHE A 88 -5.86 3.38 41.50
N GLY A 89 -5.69 2.45 42.45
CA GLY A 89 -4.52 1.57 42.46
C GLY A 89 -4.75 0.33 41.60
N MET A 90 -5.74 -0.48 41.97
CA MET A 90 -5.98 -1.79 41.36
C MET A 90 -6.40 -1.66 39.90
N PHE A 91 -7.36 -0.79 39.56
CA PHE A 91 -7.79 -0.67 38.16
C PHE A 91 -6.71 -0.09 37.25
N ASN A 92 -5.88 0.83 37.76
CA ASN A 92 -4.76 1.36 36.96
C ASN A 92 -3.69 0.29 36.70
N ILE A 93 -3.41 -0.57 37.68
CA ILE A 93 -2.50 -1.72 37.48
C ILE A 93 -3.08 -2.70 36.46
N ILE A 94 -4.34 -3.09 36.62
CA ILE A 94 -5.01 -4.01 35.69
C ILE A 94 -5.01 -3.43 34.27
N THR A 95 -5.39 -2.16 34.13
CA THR A 95 -5.39 -1.44 32.83
C THR A 95 -3.99 -1.39 32.24
N GLY A 96 -2.97 -1.12 33.05
CA GLY A 96 -1.56 -1.14 32.62
C GLY A 96 -1.15 -2.48 32.02
N ILE A 97 -1.50 -3.59 32.68
CA ILE A 97 -1.21 -4.95 32.20
C ILE A 97 -1.93 -5.23 30.87
N PHE A 98 -3.21 -4.87 30.75
CA PHE A 98 -3.96 -5.06 29.51
C PHE A 98 -3.40 -4.25 28.34
N VAL A 99 -3.01 -3.00 28.60
CA VAL A 99 -2.37 -2.13 27.59
C VAL A 99 -1.02 -2.71 27.17
N GLU A 100 -0.21 -3.20 28.12
CA GLU A 100 1.07 -3.82 27.82
C GLU A 100 0.90 -5.10 26.99
N ALA A 101 -0.03 -5.99 27.36
CA ALA A 101 -0.34 -7.20 26.60
C ALA A 101 -0.79 -6.87 25.16
N THR A 102 -1.67 -5.88 25.01
CA THR A 102 -2.16 -5.44 23.69
C THR A 102 -1.03 -4.83 22.86
N MET A 103 -0.19 -3.98 23.46
CA MET A 103 0.93 -3.34 22.77
C MET A 103 2.01 -4.35 22.36
N ASN A 104 2.27 -5.38 23.17
CA ASN A 104 3.19 -6.46 22.82
C ASN A 104 2.65 -7.29 21.66
N GLY A 105 1.35 -7.60 21.63
CA GLY A 105 0.72 -8.29 20.49
C GLY A 105 0.82 -7.50 19.18
N LEU A 106 0.62 -6.17 19.24
CA LEU A 106 0.79 -5.30 18.07
C LEU A 106 2.25 -5.26 17.58
N LYS A 107 3.22 -5.19 18.50
CA LYS A 107 4.65 -5.21 18.16
C LYS A 107 5.06 -6.51 17.48
N GLU A 108 4.59 -7.64 17.98
CA GLU A 108 4.89 -8.95 17.38
C GLU A 108 4.35 -9.04 15.95
N GLN A 109 3.14 -8.55 15.72
CA GLN A 109 2.56 -8.48 14.37
C GLN A 109 3.35 -7.55 13.44
N GLU A 110 3.79 -6.39 13.93
CA GLU A 110 4.60 -5.47 13.14
C GLU A 110 5.95 -6.09 12.75
N ILE A 111 6.61 -6.75 13.70
CA ILE A 111 7.88 -7.45 13.50
C ILE A 111 7.70 -8.59 12.48
N HIS A 112 6.68 -9.43 12.64
CA HIS A 112 6.38 -10.51 11.70
C HIS A 112 6.11 -9.98 10.29
N ARG A 113 5.37 -8.87 10.16
CA ARG A 113 5.13 -8.22 8.87
C ARG A 113 6.43 -7.72 8.24
N LYS A 114 7.32 -7.09 9.02
CA LYS A 114 8.62 -6.62 8.52
C LYS A 114 9.51 -7.78 8.06
N TYR A 115 9.55 -8.89 8.81
CA TYR A 115 10.30 -10.07 8.41
C TYR A 115 9.74 -10.71 7.14
N ALA A 116 8.42 -10.83 7.01
CA ALA A 116 7.78 -11.34 5.80
C ALA A 116 8.14 -10.46 4.58
N GLN A 117 8.05 -9.14 4.71
CA GLN A 117 8.41 -8.20 3.63
C GLN A 117 9.89 -8.27 3.25
N ALA A 118 10.79 -8.37 4.23
CA ALA A 118 12.22 -8.50 3.98
C ALA A 118 12.55 -9.83 3.29
N TYR A 119 11.92 -10.92 3.73
CA TYR A 119 12.06 -12.24 3.11
C TYR A 119 11.58 -12.23 1.66
N GLU A 120 10.40 -11.66 1.39
CA GLU A 120 9.87 -11.50 0.04
C GLU A 120 10.81 -10.69 -0.86
N SER A 121 11.34 -9.55 -0.37
CA SER A 121 12.28 -8.71 -1.14
C SER A 121 13.58 -9.42 -1.50
N ASN A 122 14.18 -10.14 -0.55
CA ASN A 122 15.40 -10.91 -0.78
C ASN A 122 15.16 -12.06 -1.77
N TYR A 123 14.08 -12.82 -1.57
CA TYR A 123 13.68 -13.90 -2.46
C TYR A 123 13.44 -13.38 -3.90
N MET A 124 12.73 -12.25 -4.03
CA MET A 124 12.50 -11.60 -5.31
C MET A 124 13.80 -11.19 -6.01
N THR A 125 14.73 -10.59 -5.27
CA THR A 125 16.02 -10.16 -5.82
C THR A 125 16.81 -11.35 -6.35
N GLU A 126 16.83 -12.47 -5.61
CA GLU A 126 17.50 -13.69 -6.03
C GLU A 126 16.88 -14.29 -7.31
N GLN A 127 15.56 -14.36 -7.36
CA GLN A 127 14.86 -14.91 -8.53
C GLN A 127 14.99 -14.01 -9.77
N LEU A 128 14.98 -12.69 -9.57
CA LEU A 128 15.21 -11.72 -10.63
C LEU A 128 16.65 -11.81 -11.18
N ALA A 129 17.64 -11.99 -10.30
CA ALA A 129 19.01 -12.22 -10.72
C ALA A 129 19.14 -13.51 -11.56
N LYS A 130 18.49 -14.61 -11.13
CA LYS A 130 18.42 -15.85 -11.90
C LYS A 130 17.77 -15.64 -13.27
N LEU A 131 16.70 -14.86 -13.33
CA LEU A 131 16.02 -14.52 -14.57
C LEU A 131 16.94 -13.77 -15.54
N VAL A 132 17.62 -12.72 -15.08
CA VAL A 132 18.55 -11.93 -15.90
C VAL A 132 19.71 -12.78 -16.41
N LEU A 133 20.28 -13.63 -15.55
CA LEU A 133 21.34 -14.56 -15.95
C LEU A 133 20.84 -15.57 -17.00
N CYS A 134 19.65 -16.13 -16.81
CA CYS A 134 19.07 -17.08 -17.76
C CYS A 134 18.82 -16.41 -19.13
N ILE A 135 18.16 -15.25 -19.15
CA ILE A 135 17.85 -14.51 -20.39
C ILE A 135 19.15 -14.12 -21.12
N SER A 136 20.12 -13.54 -20.41
CA SER A 136 21.40 -13.13 -21.01
C SER A 136 22.17 -14.30 -21.63
N GLU A 137 22.19 -15.47 -20.98
CA GLU A 137 22.83 -16.67 -21.52
C GLU A 137 22.14 -17.16 -22.80
N LYS A 138 20.81 -17.21 -22.82
CA LYS A 138 20.05 -17.66 -23.99
C LYS A 138 20.20 -16.70 -25.17
N VAL A 139 20.16 -15.38 -24.94
CA VAL A 139 20.36 -14.35 -25.97
C VAL A 139 21.77 -14.44 -26.55
N ARG A 140 22.80 -14.58 -25.70
CA ARG A 140 24.19 -14.75 -26.16
C ARG A 140 24.37 -15.99 -27.04
N LYS A 141 23.75 -17.11 -26.67
CA LYS A 141 23.76 -18.35 -27.47
C LYS A 141 23.03 -18.18 -28.81
N ALA A 142 21.89 -17.48 -28.83
CA ALA A 142 21.15 -17.21 -30.06
C ALA A 142 21.97 -16.37 -31.06
N ARG A 143 22.65 -15.32 -30.58
CA ARG A 143 23.54 -14.47 -31.40
C ARG A 143 24.72 -15.26 -31.99
N GLN A 144 25.38 -16.10 -31.19
CA GLN A 144 26.51 -16.91 -31.63
C GLN A 144 26.11 -18.03 -32.62
N GLY A 145 24.90 -18.59 -32.48
CA GLY A 145 24.39 -19.63 -33.38
C GLY A 145 24.11 -19.12 -34.80
N GLY A 146 23.75 -17.85 -34.96
CA GLY A 146 23.47 -17.23 -36.25
C GLY A 146 24.72 -17.07 -37.14
N GLU A 147 25.89 -16.87 -36.54
CA GLU A 147 27.14 -16.67 -37.29
C GLU A 147 27.77 -17.98 -37.79
N SER A 148 27.46 -19.12 -37.16
CA SER A 148 28.03 -20.41 -37.56
C SER A 148 27.51 -20.89 -38.93
N PHE A 149 26.28 -20.55 -39.30
CA PHE A 149 25.74 -20.87 -40.64
C PHE A 149 26.29 -19.94 -41.73
N GLY A 150 26.62 -18.68 -41.41
CA GLY A 150 27.24 -17.73 -42.33
C GLY A 150 28.74 -17.95 -42.55
N ALA A 151 29.48 -18.39 -41.53
CA ALA A 151 30.92 -18.61 -41.62
C ALA A 151 31.30 -19.90 -42.37
N MET A 152 30.41 -20.90 -42.42
CA MET A 152 30.68 -22.16 -43.14
C MET A 152 30.64 -22.00 -44.68
N MET A 153 29.96 -20.97 -45.21
CA MET A 153 29.93 -20.65 -46.64
C MET A 153 31.10 -19.77 -47.12
N ARG A 154 31.99 -19.30 -46.23
CA ARG A 154 33.15 -18.45 -46.60
C ARG A 154 34.52 -19.07 -46.39
N ARG A 155 34.61 -20.32 -45.90
CA ARG A 155 35.88 -21.01 -45.62
C ARG A 155 36.20 -22.08 -46.67
N GLY A 156 36.11 -21.70 -47.95
CA GLY A 156 36.88 -22.33 -49.02
C GLY A 156 38.27 -21.67 -49.07
N PHE A 157 39.32 -22.46 -48.81
CA PHE A 157 40.74 -22.13 -48.97
C PHE A 157 41.36 -21.08 -48.01
N SER A 158 41.87 -21.56 -46.87
CA SER A 158 43.27 -21.27 -46.47
C SER A 158 43.72 -22.16 -45.33
N SER A 159 44.69 -23.01 -45.67
CA SER A 159 45.50 -23.85 -44.81
C SER A 159 46.71 -23.04 -44.32
N ASN A 160 46.88 -22.91 -43.00
CA ASN A 160 48.16 -23.05 -42.29
C ASN A 160 47.92 -22.82 -40.78
N SER A 161 48.24 -23.80 -39.92
CA SER A 161 49.47 -23.87 -39.12
C SER A 161 49.57 -22.77 -38.06
N PHE A 162 49.47 -23.14 -36.76
CA PHE A 162 50.61 -23.20 -35.82
C PHE A 162 50.11 -23.31 -34.36
N ARG A 163 50.89 -24.03 -33.53
CA ARG A 163 50.79 -24.21 -32.07
C ARG A 163 50.85 -22.83 -31.34
N SER A 164 50.35 -22.64 -30.12
CA SER A 164 50.90 -23.21 -28.88
C SER A 164 49.98 -22.99 -27.67
N ASP A 165 49.94 -24.01 -26.82
CA ASP A 165 50.02 -23.95 -25.36
C ASP A 165 50.26 -22.57 -24.74
N GLU A 166 49.26 -22.04 -24.03
CA GLU A 166 49.47 -21.06 -22.96
C GLU A 166 48.43 -21.31 -21.85
N SER A 167 48.94 -21.51 -20.62
CA SER A 167 48.18 -21.86 -19.42
C SER A 167 47.31 -20.70 -18.92
N PRO A 168 46.09 -20.93 -18.40
CA PRO A 168 45.28 -19.85 -17.84
C PRO A 168 45.71 -19.56 -16.40
N SER A 169 46.34 -18.41 -16.18
CA SER A 169 46.47 -17.78 -14.87
C SER A 169 45.15 -17.09 -14.48
N PRO A 170 44.66 -17.23 -13.23
CA PRO A 170 43.34 -16.75 -12.83
C PRO A 170 43.44 -15.43 -12.05
N THR A 171 43.93 -14.33 -12.63
CA THR A 171 43.95 -13.05 -11.90
C THR A 171 44.01 -11.84 -12.85
N SER A 172 42.87 -11.41 -13.41
CA SER A 172 42.57 -10.00 -13.75
C SER A 172 41.34 -9.87 -14.67
N SER A 173 40.16 -9.55 -14.12
CA SER A 173 39.12 -8.76 -14.81
C SER A 173 37.79 -8.77 -14.04
N THR A 174 37.68 -7.96 -12.97
CA THR A 174 36.35 -7.54 -12.49
C THR A 174 35.91 -6.21 -13.14
N ASP A 175 36.77 -5.61 -13.97
CA ASP A 175 36.53 -4.34 -14.68
C ASP A 175 36.29 -4.53 -16.20
N GLN A 176 35.95 -5.74 -16.66
CA GLN A 176 35.38 -5.88 -18.00
C GLN A 176 33.92 -5.41 -17.92
N MET A 177 33.75 -4.12 -18.22
CA MET A 177 32.52 -3.42 -18.57
C MET A 177 31.28 -4.32 -18.50
N GLU A 178 30.42 -4.06 -17.52
CA GLU A 178 29.01 -4.39 -17.59
C GLU A 178 28.45 -3.75 -18.88
N GLN A 179 28.65 -4.42 -20.02
CA GLN A 179 27.99 -4.05 -21.25
C GLN A 179 26.52 -4.31 -20.96
N GLU A 180 25.78 -3.22 -20.75
CA GLU A 180 24.33 -3.28 -20.69
C GLU A 180 23.84 -4.08 -21.89
N LEU A 181 23.24 -5.23 -21.61
CA LEU A 181 22.71 -6.09 -22.63
C LEU A 181 21.38 -5.50 -23.09
N PHE A 182 21.33 -5.06 -24.34
CA PHE A 182 20.11 -4.64 -25.02
C PHE A 182 19.48 -5.84 -25.72
N LEU A 183 18.17 -6.01 -25.55
CA LEU A 183 17.37 -7.04 -26.20
C LEU A 183 16.45 -6.41 -27.25
N THR A 184 16.35 -7.04 -28.43
CA THR A 184 15.29 -6.73 -29.40
C THR A 184 13.99 -7.47 -29.07
N GLU A 185 12.88 -7.07 -29.70
CA GLU A 185 11.57 -7.72 -29.52
C GLU A 185 11.63 -9.22 -29.84
N GLU A 186 12.31 -9.61 -30.92
CA GLU A 186 12.43 -11.00 -31.34
C GLU A 186 13.23 -11.83 -30.33
N GLU A 187 14.35 -11.28 -29.83
CA GLU A 187 15.19 -11.92 -28.83
C GLU A 187 14.43 -12.12 -27.53
N PHE A 188 13.64 -11.13 -27.12
CA PHE A 188 12.76 -11.21 -25.95
C PHE A 188 11.68 -12.27 -26.12
N LEU A 189 10.94 -12.26 -27.23
CA LEU A 189 9.90 -13.25 -27.52
C LEU A 189 10.47 -14.66 -27.60
N GLN A 190 11.69 -14.81 -28.11
CA GLN A 190 12.40 -16.09 -28.14
C GLN A 190 12.83 -16.53 -26.73
N ALA A 191 13.32 -15.61 -25.90
CA ALA A 191 13.72 -15.89 -24.52
C ALA A 191 12.53 -16.34 -23.66
N ILE A 192 11.37 -15.65 -23.74
CA ILE A 192 10.15 -16.00 -22.99
C ILE A 192 9.51 -17.32 -23.46
N ARG A 193 9.80 -17.77 -24.68
CA ARG A 193 9.36 -19.11 -25.13
C ARG A 193 10.16 -20.24 -24.48
N ASN A 194 11.33 -19.94 -23.90
CA ASN A 194 12.15 -20.94 -23.25
C ASN A 194 11.49 -21.43 -21.94
N SER A 195 11.50 -22.75 -21.71
CA SER A 195 10.92 -23.36 -20.51
C SER A 195 11.57 -22.87 -19.22
N ASP A 196 12.89 -22.68 -19.22
CA ASP A 196 13.65 -22.30 -18.02
C ASP A 196 13.27 -20.89 -17.58
N VAL A 197 13.15 -19.97 -18.55
CA VAL A 197 12.71 -18.58 -18.32
C VAL A 197 11.27 -18.56 -17.81
N ARG A 198 10.37 -19.36 -18.40
CA ARG A 198 8.97 -19.47 -17.95
C ARG A 198 8.85 -19.96 -16.52
N MET A 199 9.61 -20.98 -16.13
CA MET A 199 9.60 -21.48 -14.76
C MET A 199 10.00 -20.38 -13.76
N ILE A 200 11.01 -19.57 -14.08
CA ILE A 200 11.42 -18.45 -13.21
C ILE A 200 10.36 -17.34 -13.18
N LEU A 201 9.71 -17.06 -14.32
CA LEU A 201 8.61 -16.11 -14.39
C LEU A 201 7.38 -16.58 -13.59
N ASP A 202 7.05 -17.88 -13.65
CA ASP A 202 6.00 -18.49 -12.84
C ASP A 202 6.34 -18.42 -11.34
N ASP A 203 7.59 -18.70 -10.95
CA ASP A 203 8.08 -18.54 -9.57
C ASP A 203 8.04 -17.09 -9.06
N LEU A 204 8.10 -16.12 -9.99
CA LEU A 204 7.97 -14.68 -9.71
C LEU A 204 6.52 -14.18 -9.71
N ASP A 205 5.55 -15.05 -10.00
CA ASP A 205 4.13 -14.73 -10.21
C ASP A 205 3.93 -13.68 -11.33
N VAL A 206 4.66 -13.88 -12.43
CA VAL A 206 4.65 -13.02 -13.62
C VAL A 206 4.17 -13.84 -14.81
N TYR A 207 2.90 -13.66 -15.18
CA TYR A 207 2.33 -14.34 -16.33
C TYR A 207 2.45 -13.47 -17.58
N VAL A 208 3.38 -13.83 -18.47
CA VAL A 208 3.59 -13.13 -19.74
C VAL A 208 3.25 -14.07 -20.90
N GLU A 209 2.13 -13.80 -21.57
CA GLU A 209 1.84 -14.48 -22.83
C GLU A 209 2.69 -13.88 -23.96
N PRO A 210 3.28 -14.70 -24.85
CA PRO A 210 4.03 -14.22 -26.00
C PRO A 210 3.06 -13.67 -27.07
N ARG A 211 2.48 -12.50 -26.82
CA ARG A 211 1.64 -11.75 -27.74
C ARG A 211 2.44 -10.59 -28.34
N PRO A 212 2.26 -10.28 -29.63
CA PRO A 212 2.81 -9.06 -30.21
C PRO A 212 2.26 -7.84 -29.47
N GLY A 213 3.11 -6.86 -29.18
CA GLY A 213 2.76 -5.66 -28.41
C GLY A 213 3.03 -5.75 -26.90
N VAL A 214 3.36 -6.93 -26.34
CA VAL A 214 3.85 -7.02 -24.96
C VAL A 214 5.20 -6.33 -24.81
N PHE A 215 6.04 -6.40 -25.85
CA PHE A 215 7.34 -5.71 -25.87
C PHE A 215 7.18 -4.19 -25.86
N GLU A 216 6.12 -3.67 -26.49
CA GLU A 216 5.81 -2.24 -26.45
C GLU A 216 5.42 -1.77 -25.04
N ALA A 217 4.96 -2.64 -24.14
CA ALA A 217 4.64 -2.23 -22.79
C ALA A 217 5.89 -1.91 -21.94
N PHE A 218 7.08 -2.33 -22.39
CA PHE A 218 8.34 -1.89 -21.82
C PHE A 218 8.68 -0.49 -22.34
N GLU A 219 9.38 0.31 -21.53
CA GLU A 219 9.91 1.61 -21.95
C GLU A 219 11.07 1.37 -22.92
N THR A 220 10.74 1.07 -24.18
CA THR A 220 11.71 0.85 -25.26
C THR A 220 12.44 2.16 -25.57
N GLN A 221 13.75 2.08 -25.79
CA GLN A 221 14.52 3.19 -26.32
C GLN A 221 14.09 3.48 -27.78
N ASP A 222 14.49 4.64 -28.31
CA ASP A 222 14.14 5.07 -29.67
C ASP A 222 14.69 4.12 -30.77
N ASP A 223 15.61 3.22 -30.42
CA ASP A 223 16.18 2.21 -31.32
C ASP A 223 15.40 0.88 -31.36
N GLY A 224 14.31 0.76 -30.58
CA GLY A 224 13.50 -0.45 -30.50
C GLY A 224 14.12 -1.56 -29.64
N THR A 225 15.09 -1.23 -28.78
CA THR A 225 15.68 -2.17 -27.83
C THR A 225 15.30 -1.85 -26.38
N VAL A 226 15.45 -2.86 -25.51
CA VAL A 226 15.18 -2.76 -24.07
C VAL A 226 16.40 -3.25 -23.30
N SER A 227 16.88 -2.45 -22.36
CA SER A 227 17.96 -2.80 -21.44
C SER A 227 17.50 -3.83 -20.39
N MET A 228 18.42 -4.56 -19.76
CA MET A 228 18.02 -5.53 -18.71
C MET A 228 17.40 -4.89 -17.47
N SER A 229 17.78 -3.67 -17.12
CA SER A 229 17.16 -2.94 -16.01
C SER A 229 15.70 -2.55 -16.35
N GLU A 230 15.42 -2.06 -17.55
CA GLU A 230 14.07 -1.77 -18.04
C GLU A 230 13.22 -3.02 -18.17
N LEU A 231 13.80 -4.13 -18.65
CA LEU A 231 13.11 -5.42 -18.74
C LEU A 231 12.70 -5.90 -17.35
N VAL A 232 13.62 -5.87 -16.40
CA VAL A 232 13.37 -6.22 -15.00
C VAL A 232 12.28 -5.35 -14.40
N ALA A 233 12.34 -4.03 -14.60
CA ALA A 233 11.34 -3.09 -14.09
C ALA A 233 9.96 -3.34 -14.70
N GLY A 234 9.89 -3.60 -16.01
CA GLY A 234 8.65 -3.94 -16.70
C GLY A 234 8.08 -5.28 -16.23
N LEU A 235 8.90 -6.32 -16.07
CA LEU A 235 8.46 -7.62 -15.54
C LEU A 235 7.97 -7.52 -14.09
N MET A 236 8.63 -6.71 -13.26
CA MET A 236 8.15 -6.41 -11.91
C MET A 236 6.82 -5.65 -11.91
N SER A 237 6.54 -4.84 -12.94
CA SER A 237 5.25 -4.17 -13.08
C SER A 237 4.11 -5.12 -13.49
N PHE A 238 4.44 -6.23 -14.15
CA PHE A 238 3.48 -7.29 -14.51
C PHE A 238 3.14 -8.23 -13.37
N ARG A 239 3.88 -8.19 -12.25
CA ARG A 239 3.65 -9.04 -11.08
C ARG A 239 2.31 -8.74 -10.40
N GLY A 240 1.55 -9.80 -10.10
CA GLY A 240 0.24 -9.77 -9.46
C GLY A 240 -0.92 -9.99 -10.44
N GLU A 241 -2.16 -9.71 -10.01
CA GLU A 241 -3.35 -10.09 -10.78
C GLU A 241 -3.34 -9.56 -12.24
N LEU A 242 -3.65 -10.48 -13.17
CA LEU A 242 -3.69 -10.33 -14.64
C LEU A 242 -4.36 -9.05 -15.17
N GLN A 243 -5.21 -8.39 -14.38
CA GLN A 243 -5.87 -7.13 -14.76
C GLN A 243 -4.90 -5.95 -14.89
N LYS A 244 -3.68 -6.04 -14.36
CA LYS A 244 -2.69 -4.95 -14.43
C LYS A 244 -2.03 -4.79 -15.79
N VAL A 245 -2.01 -5.82 -16.63
CA VAL A 245 -1.44 -5.72 -18.00
C VAL A 245 -2.19 -4.65 -18.80
N ASP A 246 -3.52 -4.70 -18.79
CA ASP A 246 -4.37 -3.73 -19.50
C ASP A 246 -4.22 -2.31 -18.92
N VAL A 247 -3.98 -2.19 -17.61
CA VAL A 247 -3.69 -0.90 -16.96
C VAL A 247 -2.36 -0.32 -17.43
N LEU A 248 -1.33 -1.15 -17.61
CA LEU A 248 -0.03 -0.71 -18.11
C LEU A 248 -0.11 -0.26 -19.57
N THR A 249 -0.82 -1.02 -20.42
CA THR A 249 -1.08 -0.59 -21.81
C THR A 249 -1.85 0.73 -21.84
N THR A 250 -2.88 0.86 -20.99
CA THR A 250 -3.63 2.12 -20.86
C THR A 250 -2.74 3.27 -20.40
N LYS A 251 -1.85 3.03 -19.43
CA LYS A 251 -0.89 4.04 -18.93
C LYS A 251 0.06 4.48 -20.04
N LYS A 252 0.57 3.56 -20.87
CA LYS A 252 1.42 3.90 -22.02
C LYS A 252 0.67 4.77 -23.02
N VAL A 253 -0.53 4.36 -23.42
CA VAL A 253 -1.39 5.14 -24.34
C VAL A 253 -1.65 6.54 -23.78
N VAL A 254 -1.90 6.67 -22.47
CA VAL A 254 -2.08 7.98 -21.82
C VAL A 254 -0.78 8.80 -21.83
N GLY A 255 0.38 8.16 -21.65
CA GLY A 255 1.70 8.78 -21.77
C GLY A 255 1.95 9.32 -23.18
N ASP A 256 1.65 8.53 -24.21
CA ASP A 256 1.78 8.91 -25.61
C ASP A 256 0.86 10.08 -25.96
N VAL A 257 -0.40 10.04 -25.52
CA VAL A 257 -1.35 11.15 -25.66
C VAL A 257 -0.83 12.41 -24.97
N ARG A 258 -0.24 12.29 -23.78
CA ARG A 258 0.35 13.43 -23.06
C ARG A 258 1.54 14.02 -23.82
N LYS A 259 2.41 13.18 -24.41
CA LYS A 259 3.55 13.61 -25.23
C LYS A 259 3.04 14.37 -26.46
N GLN A 260 2.09 13.79 -27.21
CA GLN A 260 1.46 14.47 -28.35
C GLN A 260 0.80 15.80 -27.96
N LEU A 261 0.13 15.86 -26.81
CA LEU A 261 -0.48 17.08 -26.32
C LEU A 261 0.58 18.15 -25.97
N SER A 262 1.72 17.74 -25.40
CA SER A 262 2.82 18.66 -25.10
C SER A 262 3.49 19.20 -26.36
N GLU A 263 3.65 18.37 -27.40
CA GLU A 263 4.15 18.79 -28.72
C GLU A 263 3.17 19.75 -29.40
N LEU A 264 1.87 19.46 -29.34
CA LEU A 264 0.82 20.32 -29.87
C LEU A 264 0.76 21.66 -29.13
N GLN A 265 0.90 21.66 -27.81
CA GLN A 265 0.97 22.88 -27.00
C GLN A 265 2.21 23.71 -27.36
N SER A 266 3.36 23.06 -27.55
CA SER A 266 4.60 23.72 -27.96
C SER A 266 4.46 24.35 -29.35
N ALA A 267 3.86 23.63 -30.31
CA ALA A 267 3.58 24.14 -31.65
C ALA A 267 2.57 25.31 -31.62
N HIS A 268 1.52 25.20 -30.79
CA HIS A 268 0.55 26.27 -30.60
C HIS A 268 1.20 27.53 -30.02
N GLN A 269 2.12 27.38 -29.06
CA GLN A 269 2.85 28.50 -28.49
C GLN A 269 3.76 29.20 -29.50
N VAL A 270 4.42 28.45 -30.38
CA VAL A 270 5.20 29.01 -31.50
C VAL A 270 4.31 29.70 -32.52
N PHE A 271 3.15 29.12 -32.85
CA PHE A 271 2.20 29.75 -33.75
C PHE A 271 1.67 31.08 -33.20
N MET A 272 1.30 31.11 -31.91
CA MET A 272 0.80 32.31 -31.24
C MET A 272 1.86 33.41 -31.13
N SER A 273 3.16 33.07 -31.06
CA SER A 273 4.23 34.07 -31.09
C SER A 273 4.51 34.63 -32.48
N GLN A 274 4.23 33.87 -33.54
CA GLN A 274 4.39 34.32 -34.94
C GLN A 274 3.18 35.10 -35.47
N MET A 275 1.98 34.85 -34.96
CA MET A 275 0.74 35.45 -35.45
C MET A 275 0.74 37.01 -35.46
N PRO A 276 1.27 37.71 -34.44
CA PRO A 276 1.36 39.17 -34.47
C PRO A 276 2.20 39.71 -35.63
N GLN A 277 3.31 39.04 -35.96
CA GLN A 277 4.17 39.44 -37.08
C GLN A 277 3.48 39.25 -38.43
N LEU A 278 2.70 38.17 -38.58
CA LEU A 278 1.91 37.90 -39.78
C LEU A 278 0.78 38.93 -39.94
N MET A 279 0.13 39.31 -38.84
CA MET A 279 -0.88 40.37 -38.81
C MET A 279 -0.28 41.72 -39.21
N GLU A 280 0.88 42.07 -38.67
CA GLU A 280 1.61 43.30 -39.01
C GLU A 280 2.00 43.33 -40.50
N GLN A 281 2.49 42.21 -41.05
CA GLN A 281 2.77 42.09 -42.48
C GLN A 281 1.51 42.19 -43.36
N MET A 282 0.37 41.66 -42.91
CA MET A 282 -0.89 41.80 -43.62
C MET A 282 -1.37 43.24 -43.61
N GLU A 283 -1.26 43.94 -42.49
CA GLU A 283 -1.65 45.35 -42.36
C GLU A 283 -0.79 46.24 -43.26
N ASP A 284 0.53 45.99 -43.32
CA ASP A 284 1.45 46.66 -44.25
C ASP A 284 1.09 46.40 -45.72
N ARG A 285 0.68 45.17 -46.06
CA ARG A 285 0.24 44.85 -47.43
C ARG A 285 -1.09 45.50 -47.79
N ILE A 286 -2.03 45.59 -46.85
CA ILE A 286 -3.31 46.26 -47.07
C ILE A 286 -3.10 47.77 -47.22
N SER A 287 -2.27 48.39 -46.39
CA SER A 287 -1.97 49.83 -46.46
C SER A 287 -1.24 50.19 -47.77
N THR A 288 -0.28 49.38 -48.21
CA THR A 288 0.41 49.58 -49.50
C THR A 288 -0.52 49.37 -50.71
N ALA A 289 -1.36 48.33 -50.70
CA ALA A 289 -2.34 48.09 -51.76
C ALA A 289 -3.42 49.20 -51.84
N SER A 290 -3.87 49.70 -50.68
CA SER A 290 -4.86 50.78 -50.63
C SER A 290 -4.30 52.12 -51.13
N THR A 291 -2.98 52.32 -51.05
CA THR A 291 -2.30 53.51 -51.61
C THR A 291 -2.18 53.44 -53.15
N THR A 292 -2.09 52.23 -53.71
CA THR A 292 -2.04 52.03 -55.18
C THR A 292 -3.42 52.13 -55.84
N LEU A 293 -4.49 51.83 -55.10
CA LEU A 293 -5.87 52.09 -55.51
C LEU A 293 -6.29 53.53 -55.20
N ARG A 294 -5.53 54.52 -55.67
CA ARG A 294 -6.07 55.88 -55.82
C ARG A 294 -7.16 55.82 -56.89
N PRO A 295 -8.40 56.22 -56.61
CA PRO A 295 -9.48 56.19 -57.59
C PRO A 295 -9.09 57.08 -58.77
N SER A 296 -8.79 56.45 -59.91
CA SER A 296 -8.87 57.13 -61.19
C SER A 296 -10.32 57.57 -61.33
N SER A 297 -10.53 58.88 -61.23
CA SER A 297 -11.80 59.56 -61.38
C SER A 297 -12.26 59.53 -62.83
N ASP A 298 -12.51 58.33 -63.37
CA ASP A 298 -13.11 58.15 -64.69
C ASP A 298 -14.45 57.41 -64.56
N PRO A 299 -15.59 58.13 -64.56
CA PRO A 299 -16.91 57.59 -64.23
C PRO A 299 -17.57 56.78 -65.36
N ARG A 300 -16.80 56.26 -66.32
CA ARG A 300 -17.37 55.62 -67.53
C ARG A 300 -16.68 54.33 -67.93
N ARG A 301 -16.88 53.27 -67.15
CA ARG A 301 -17.11 51.88 -67.61
C ARG A 301 -16.74 50.90 -66.50
N LEU A 302 -17.71 50.10 -66.06
CA LEU A 302 -17.47 48.68 -65.89
C LEU A 302 -18.80 47.94 -65.86
N VAL A 303 -19.14 47.36 -67.02
CA VAL A 303 -20.17 46.33 -67.17
C VAL A 303 -19.55 45.03 -66.66
N VAL A 304 -19.93 44.62 -65.46
CA VAL A 304 -19.47 43.35 -64.88
C VAL A 304 -20.28 42.22 -65.49
N ALA A 305 -19.64 41.44 -66.36
CA ALA A 305 -20.19 40.20 -66.90
C ALA A 305 -20.22 39.13 -65.79
N VAL A 306 -21.44 38.69 -65.44
CA VAL A 306 -21.69 37.61 -64.49
C VAL A 306 -21.40 36.26 -65.17
N PRO A 307 -20.47 35.44 -64.66
CA PRO A 307 -20.23 34.11 -65.22
C PRO A 307 -21.33 33.14 -64.78
N ARG A 308 -21.94 32.49 -65.77
CA ARG A 308 -23.05 31.55 -65.63
C ARG A 308 -22.52 30.23 -65.03
N LYS A 309 -22.91 29.91 -63.79
CA LYS A 309 -22.62 28.63 -63.11
C LYS A 309 -23.15 27.45 -63.93
N ARG A 310 -22.27 26.51 -64.26
CA ARG A 310 -22.57 25.22 -64.89
C ARG A 310 -22.93 24.23 -63.78
N ASN A 311 -24.19 23.80 -63.75
CA ASN A 311 -24.65 22.71 -62.88
C ASN A 311 -23.91 21.42 -63.24
N GLN A 312 -23.26 20.80 -62.26
CA GLN A 312 -22.78 19.43 -62.35
C GLN A 312 -23.44 18.66 -61.20
N LYS A 313 -24.48 17.90 -61.55
CA LYS A 313 -24.99 16.79 -60.74
C LYS A 313 -23.96 15.66 -60.86
N TRP A 314 -23.57 15.06 -59.74
CA TRP A 314 -23.80 13.66 -59.34
C TRP A 314 -23.33 13.52 -57.89
#